data_AF-A0A3B9IQV0-F1
#
_entry.id   AF-A0A3B9IQV0-F1
#
_cell.length_a   1.000
_cell.length_b   1.000
_cell.length_c   1.000
_cell.angle_alpha   90.00
_cell.angle_beta   90.00
_cell.angle_gamma   90.00
#
_symmetry.space_group_name_H-M   'P 1'
#
loop_
_entity.id
_entity.type
_entity.pdbx_description
1 polymer ?
#
loop_
_entity_poly.entity_id
_entity_poly.type
_entity_poly.pdbx_seq_one_letter_code
_entity_poly.pdbx_strand_id
1 'polypeptide(L)'
;DEPVSALDVSVQAQVVNHLAALARDRGLAMVFISHDLGVVGHLAHRVAVLYLGRVVETGPVDAVFGAPAHPYTRALLDAVPVAHPGLRRPRLRLQGEPPSILNPPAGCAFHPRCPLAEDICHRQRPEPSARTTARHLAACHFPPPAEA
;
A
#
# COMPACT_ATOMS: atom_id res chain seq x y z
N ASP A 1 -1.14 17.34 -1.06
CA ASP A 1 -1.47 16.18 -1.90
C ASP A 1 -0.49 16.19 -3.06
N GLU A 2 0.23 15.09 -3.28
CA GLU A 2 1.39 14.98 -4.19
C GLU A 2 2.36 16.20 -4.20
N PRO A 3 2.89 16.65 -3.05
CA PRO A 3 3.58 17.94 -2.94
C PRO A 3 4.90 18.02 -3.73
N VAL A 4 5.38 16.90 -4.28
CA VAL A 4 6.70 16.79 -4.88
C VAL A 4 6.67 16.19 -6.29
N SER A 5 5.50 15.88 -6.86
CA SER A 5 5.40 15.16 -8.15
C SER A 5 5.99 15.92 -9.35
N ALA A 6 6.13 17.24 -9.26
CA ALA A 6 6.74 18.08 -10.30
C ALA A 6 8.27 18.27 -10.15
N LEU A 7 8.88 17.70 -9.12
CA LEU A 7 10.31 17.89 -8.81
C LEU A 7 11.13 16.67 -9.24
N ASP A 8 12.40 16.90 -9.57
CA ASP A 8 13.37 15.82 -9.77
C ASP A 8 13.49 14.95 -8.51
N VAL A 9 13.69 13.64 -8.66
CA VAL A 9 13.75 12.65 -7.57
C VAL A 9 14.71 13.08 -6.45
N SER A 10 15.84 13.70 -6.78
CA SER A 10 16.81 14.19 -5.79
C SER A 10 16.27 15.36 -4.96
N VAL A 11 15.51 16.27 -5.58
CA VAL A 11 14.90 17.44 -4.93
C VAL A 11 13.67 17.01 -4.12
N GLN A 12 12.88 16.06 -4.62
CA GLN A 12 11.78 15.46 -3.85
C GLN A 12 12.28 14.94 -2.50
N ALA A 13 13.35 14.15 -2.51
CA ALA A 13 13.93 13.59 -1.31
C ALA A 13 14.39 14.68 -0.32
N GLN A 14 15.03 15.75 -0.81
CA GLN A 14 15.47 16.86 0.04
C GLN A 14 14.29 17.58 0.70
N VAL A 15 13.27 17.95 -0.06
CA VAL A 15 12.09 18.66 0.47
C VAL A 15 11.38 17.82 1.52
N VAL A 16 11.13 16.54 1.24
CA VAL A 16 10.39 15.71 2.20
C VAL A 16 11.23 15.37 3.44
N ASN A 17 12.56 15.22 3.30
CA ASN A 17 13.45 15.05 4.45
C ASN A 17 13.46 16.29 5.36
N HIS A 18 13.44 17.49 4.78
CA HIS A 18 13.33 18.73 5.55
C HIS A 18 11.99 18.83 6.27
N LEU A 19 10.88 18.52 5.61
CA LEU A 19 9.55 18.52 6.24
C LEU A 19 9.46 17.49 7.38
N ALA A 20 10.03 16.30 7.18
CA ALA A 20 10.07 15.26 8.20
C ALA A 20 10.94 15.68 9.40
N ALA A 21 12.09 16.33 9.17
CA ALA A 21 12.91 16.88 10.23
C ALA A 21 12.15 17.96 11.02
N LEU A 22 11.51 18.91 10.33
CA LEU A 22 10.72 19.94 10.97
C LEU A 22 9.56 19.36 11.80
N ALA A 23 8.87 18.34 11.27
CA ALA A 23 7.80 17.66 11.99
C ALA A 23 8.32 17.01 13.28
N ARG A 24 9.50 16.36 13.24
CA ARG A 24 10.14 15.78 14.44
C ARG A 24 10.53 16.86 15.44
N ASP A 25 11.23 17.89 14.99
CA ASP A 25 11.76 18.96 15.86
C ASP A 25 10.65 19.76 16.55
N ARG A 26 9.47 19.84 15.92
CA ARG A 26 8.30 20.57 16.43
C ARG A 26 7.24 19.66 17.07
N GLY A 27 7.46 18.34 17.12
CA GLY A 27 6.49 17.39 17.68
C GLY A 27 5.16 17.33 16.92
N LEU A 28 5.17 17.54 15.61
CA LEU A 28 3.98 17.59 14.77
C LEU A 28 3.63 16.22 14.20
N ALA A 29 2.34 15.93 14.10
CA ALA A 29 1.85 14.83 13.28
C ALA A 29 1.78 15.26 11.81
N MET A 30 2.34 14.43 10.92
CA MET A 30 2.32 14.67 9.47
C MET A 30 1.60 13.53 8.76
N VAL A 31 0.67 13.88 7.88
CA VAL A 31 0.03 12.97 6.94
C VAL A 31 0.40 13.43 5.54
N PHE A 32 0.95 12.54 4.73
CA PHE A 32 1.25 12.80 3.33
C PHE A 32 0.70 11.68 2.46
N ILE A 33 0.42 12.02 1.19
CA ILE A 33 -0.13 11.13 0.18
C ILE A 33 0.91 11.07 -0.94
N SER A 34 1.30 9.85 -1.32
CA SER A 34 2.28 9.60 -2.38
C SER A 34 1.96 8.27 -3.08
N HIS A 35 2.21 8.23 -4.39
CA HIS A 35 2.23 6.98 -5.16
C HIS A 35 3.63 6.35 -5.21
N ASP A 36 4.68 7.08 -4.79
CA ASP A 36 6.05 6.57 -4.72
C ASP A 36 6.26 5.79 -3.41
N LEU A 37 6.34 4.47 -3.53
CA LEU A 37 6.55 3.56 -2.39
C LEU A 37 7.95 3.69 -1.77
N GLY A 38 8.96 4.14 -2.51
CA GLY A 38 10.31 4.39 -1.97
C GLY A 38 10.30 5.57 -1.01
N VAL A 39 9.63 6.66 -1.39
CA VAL A 39 9.41 7.83 -0.51
C VAL A 39 8.62 7.42 0.73
N VAL A 40 7.51 6.68 0.55
CA VAL A 40 6.70 6.20 1.69
C VAL A 40 7.52 5.33 2.64
N GLY A 41 8.30 4.38 2.11
CA GLY A 41 9.14 3.48 2.89
C GLY A 41 10.23 4.18 3.69
N HIS A 42 10.76 5.30 3.17
CA HIS A 42 11.82 6.05 3.84
C HIS A 42 11.30 6.93 4.98
N LEU A 43 10.08 7.44 4.88
CA LEU A 43 9.62 8.59 5.68
C LEU A 43 8.46 8.27 6.62
N ALA A 44 7.61 7.32 6.27
CA ALA A 44 6.39 7.05 7.02
C ALA A 44 6.66 6.10 8.19
N HIS A 45 6.13 6.41 9.38
CA HIS A 45 6.07 5.43 10.47
C HIS A 45 4.96 4.40 10.25
N ARG A 46 3.86 4.83 9.61
CA ARG A 46 2.67 4.03 9.31
C ARG A 46 2.17 4.35 7.92
N VAL A 47 1.60 3.35 7.26
CA VAL A 47 1.04 3.48 5.91
C VAL A 47 -0.44 3.06 5.90
N ALA A 48 -1.21 3.69 5.02
CA ALA A 48 -2.53 3.23 4.62
C ALA A 48 -2.55 3.12 3.09
N VAL A 49 -2.84 1.94 2.57
CA VAL A 49 -2.89 1.65 1.14
C VAL A 49 -4.34 1.79 0.69
N LEU A 50 -4.56 2.61 -0.33
CA LEU A 50 -5.89 2.88 -0.88
C LEU A 50 -6.04 2.23 -2.26
N TYR A 51 -7.23 1.68 -2.51
CA TYR A 51 -7.66 1.23 -3.84
C TYR A 51 -9.12 1.64 -4.06
N LEU A 52 -9.40 2.38 -5.15
CA LEU A 52 -10.72 2.91 -5.49
C LEU A 52 -11.43 3.57 -4.28
N GLY A 53 -10.71 4.45 -3.59
CA GLY A 53 -11.23 5.20 -2.43
C GLY A 53 -11.43 4.38 -1.15
N ARG A 54 -10.99 3.12 -1.12
CA ARG A 54 -11.09 2.25 0.07
C ARG A 54 -9.70 1.96 0.63
N VAL A 55 -9.53 2.10 1.94
CA VAL A 55 -8.35 1.58 2.64
C VAL A 55 -8.40 0.07 2.61
N VAL A 56 -7.44 -0.55 1.91
CA VAL A 56 -7.35 -2.00 1.76
C VAL A 56 -6.36 -2.61 2.73
N GLU A 57 -5.40 -1.83 3.21
CA GLU A 57 -4.38 -2.28 4.16
C GLU A 57 -3.80 -1.10 4.95
N THR A 58 -3.53 -1.28 6.23
CA THR A 58 -2.85 -0.28 7.06
C THR A 58 -1.99 -0.95 8.14
N GLY A 59 -0.90 -0.30 8.53
CA GLY A 59 -0.03 -0.79 9.59
C GLY A 59 1.26 0.02 9.72
N PRO A 60 2.18 -0.40 10.60
CA PRO A 60 3.57 0.04 10.57
C PRO A 60 4.16 -0.17 9.17
N VAL A 61 4.95 0.77 8.66
CA VAL A 61 5.49 0.69 7.29
C VAL A 61 6.26 -0.61 7.06
N ASP A 62 7.09 -0.99 8.04
CA ASP A 62 7.93 -2.20 7.97
C ASP A 62 7.10 -3.48 7.91
N ALA A 63 5.98 -3.54 8.64
CA ALA A 63 5.09 -4.70 8.65
C ALA A 63 4.35 -4.83 7.31
N VAL A 64 3.82 -3.73 6.78
CA VAL A 64 3.10 -3.71 5.50
C VAL A 64 4.04 -3.99 4.33
N PHE A 65 5.26 -3.45 4.34
CA PHE A 65 6.22 -3.63 3.25
C PHE A 65 6.94 -4.99 3.32
N GLY A 66 7.20 -5.50 4.53
CA GLY A 66 7.84 -6.79 4.73
C GLY A 66 6.91 -7.98 4.44
N ALA A 67 5.67 -7.90 4.91
CA ALA A 67 4.68 -8.97 4.78
C ALA A 67 3.33 -8.41 4.33
N PRO A 68 3.19 -7.91 3.09
CA PRO A 68 1.92 -7.35 2.60
C PRO A 68 0.79 -8.40 2.62
N ALA A 69 -0.35 -7.99 3.15
CA ALA A 69 -1.52 -8.83 3.36
C ALA A 69 -2.48 -8.82 2.17
N HIS A 70 -2.71 -7.65 1.60
CA HIS A 70 -3.70 -7.48 0.57
C HIS A 70 -3.03 -7.74 -0.79
N PRO A 71 -3.62 -8.56 -1.69
CA PRO A 71 -3.01 -8.88 -2.98
C PRO A 71 -2.67 -7.64 -3.83
N TYR A 72 -3.44 -6.56 -3.69
CA TYR A 72 -3.09 -5.26 -4.28
C TYR A 72 -1.78 -4.67 -3.74
N THR A 73 -1.61 -4.60 -2.41
CA THR A 73 -0.38 -4.10 -1.78
C THR A 73 0.83 -4.94 -2.21
N ARG A 74 0.65 -6.27 -2.27
CA ARG A 74 1.68 -7.18 -2.79
C ARG A 74 2.07 -6.83 -4.22
N ALA A 75 1.10 -6.63 -5.10
CA ALA A 75 1.36 -6.26 -6.49
C ALA A 75 2.08 -4.92 -6.63
N LEU A 76 1.72 -3.91 -5.81
CA LEU A 76 2.40 -2.61 -5.79
C LEU A 76 3.89 -2.78 -5.43
N LEU A 77 4.19 -3.54 -4.37
CA LEU A 77 5.55 -3.76 -3.92
C LEU A 77 6.37 -4.61 -4.92
N ASP A 78 5.74 -5.61 -5.54
CA ASP A 78 6.38 -6.44 -6.56
C ASP A 78 6.74 -5.65 -7.84
N ALA A 79 6.00 -4.56 -8.12
CA ALA A 79 6.27 -3.67 -9.24
C ALA A 79 7.49 -2.76 -9.02
N VAL A 80 7.88 -2.51 -7.77
CA VAL A 80 9.06 -1.69 -7.45
C VAL A 80 10.33 -2.44 -7.91
N PRO A 81 11.24 -1.79 -8.68
CA PRO A 81 12.51 -2.39 -9.05
C PRO A 81 13.38 -2.66 -7.82
N VAL A 82 13.90 -3.89 -7.70
CA VAL A 82 14.96 -4.21 -6.72
C VAL A 82 16.31 -3.76 -7.28
N ALA A 83 17.07 -3.01 -6.48
CA ALA A 83 18.37 -2.44 -6.88
C ALA A 83 19.46 -3.51 -7.12
N HIS A 84 19.21 -4.77 -6.77
CA HIS A 84 20.18 -5.86 -6.90
C HIS A 84 19.94 -6.70 -8.17
N PRO A 85 20.88 -6.69 -9.15
CA PRO A 85 20.72 -7.32 -10.47
C PRO A 85 20.48 -8.85 -10.48
N GLY A 86 20.66 -9.54 -9.34
CA GLY A 86 20.51 -11.01 -9.23
C GLY A 86 19.25 -11.48 -8.50
N LEU A 87 18.51 -10.59 -7.82
CA LEU A 87 17.34 -10.96 -7.03
C LEU A 87 16.07 -10.84 -7.89
N ARG A 88 15.59 -11.97 -8.44
CA ARG A 88 14.26 -12.05 -9.06
C ARG A 88 13.24 -12.52 -8.03
N ARG A 89 12.41 -11.61 -7.52
CA ARG A 89 11.22 -11.98 -6.73
C ARG A 89 10.11 -12.45 -7.68
N PRO A 90 9.30 -13.46 -7.30
CA PRO A 90 8.08 -13.77 -8.04
C PRO A 90 7.19 -12.53 -8.01
N ARG A 91 6.88 -11.99 -9.19
CA ARG A 91 6.10 -10.75 -9.35
C ARG A 91 4.65 -11.08 -9.63
N LEU A 92 3.76 -10.60 -8.77
CA LEU A 92 2.33 -10.61 -9.08
C LEU A 92 2.05 -9.59 -10.20
N ARG A 93 1.81 -10.07 -11.44
CA ARG A 93 1.36 -9.21 -12.53
C ARG A 93 -0.15 -9.07 -12.52
N LEU A 94 -0.63 -7.87 -12.24
CA LEU A 94 -2.05 -7.56 -12.35
C LEU A 94 -2.47 -7.53 -13.83
N GLN A 95 -3.60 -8.13 -14.13
CA GLN A 95 -4.23 -8.08 -15.45
C GLN A 95 -5.40 -7.09 -15.43
N GLY A 96 -5.75 -6.59 -16.62
CA GLY A 96 -6.87 -5.67 -16.81
C GLY A 96 -6.63 -4.25 -16.27
N GLU A 97 -7.55 -3.37 -16.64
CA GLU A 97 -7.57 -1.97 -16.22
C GLU A 97 -8.25 -1.79 -14.85
N PRO A 98 -7.90 -0.74 -14.08
CA PRO A 98 -8.64 -0.37 -12.88
C PRO A 98 -10.13 -0.11 -13.20
N PRO A 99 -11.07 -0.64 -12.40
CA PRO A 99 -12.49 -0.34 -12.54
C PRO A 99 -12.79 1.16 -12.35
N SER A 100 -13.95 1.60 -12.85
CA SER A 100 -14.42 2.97 -12.67
C SER A 100 -14.65 3.31 -11.20
N ILE A 101 -14.21 4.50 -10.79
CA ILE A 101 -14.49 5.06 -9.45
C ILE A 101 -15.97 5.41 -9.30
N LEU A 102 -16.65 5.80 -10.39
CA LEU A 102 -18.06 6.20 -10.37
C LEU A 102 -18.99 4.99 -10.18
N ASN A 103 -18.59 3.83 -10.71
CA ASN A 103 -19.32 2.58 -10.62
C ASN A 103 -18.40 1.48 -10.05
N PRO A 104 -18.07 1.54 -8.75
CA PRO A 104 -17.14 0.60 -8.17
C PRO A 104 -17.77 -0.81 -8.13
N PRO A 105 -16.95 -1.87 -8.24
CA PRO A 105 -17.44 -3.24 -8.11
C PRO A 105 -18.12 -3.48 -6.76
N ALA A 106 -19.11 -4.37 -6.76
CA ALA A 106 -19.71 -4.89 -5.55
C ALA A 106 -18.68 -5.70 -4.73
N GLY A 107 -18.94 -5.87 -3.43
CA GLY A 107 -18.03 -6.60 -2.55
C GLY A 107 -16.64 -5.95 -2.40
N CYS A 108 -15.58 -6.72 -2.60
CA CYS A 108 -14.20 -6.27 -2.58
C CYS A 108 -13.88 -5.50 -3.88
N ALA A 109 -13.57 -4.20 -3.78
CA ALA A 109 -13.29 -3.36 -4.96
C ALA A 109 -12.16 -3.89 -5.85
N PHE A 110 -11.24 -4.69 -5.30
CA PHE A 110 -10.11 -5.26 -6.01
C PHE A 110 -10.42 -6.60 -6.70
N HIS A 111 -11.57 -7.23 -6.43
CA HIS A 111 -11.91 -8.55 -6.96
C HIS A 111 -11.76 -8.69 -8.50
N PRO A 112 -12.02 -7.67 -9.35
CA PRO A 112 -11.88 -7.84 -10.81
C PRO A 112 -10.45 -8.04 -11.29
N ARG A 113 -9.46 -7.69 -10.45
CA ARG A 113 -8.02 -7.79 -10.77
C ARG A 113 -7.27 -8.67 -9.78
N CYS A 114 -7.97 -9.21 -8.78
CA CYS A 114 -7.38 -10.05 -7.75
C CYS A 114 -7.23 -11.48 -8.28
N PRO A 115 -6.02 -12.05 -8.31
CA PRO A 115 -5.82 -13.43 -8.74
C PRO A 115 -6.31 -14.47 -7.71
N LEU A 116 -6.67 -14.01 -6.50
CA LEU A 116 -7.23 -14.82 -5.42
C LEU A 116 -8.73 -14.54 -5.22
N ALA A 117 -9.41 -13.93 -6.20
CA ALA A 117 -10.83 -13.64 -6.08
C ALA A 117 -11.66 -14.94 -6.06
N GLU A 118 -12.52 -15.06 -5.05
CA GLU A 118 -13.56 -16.10 -4.97
C GLU A 118 -14.95 -15.45 -4.87
N ASP A 119 -16.02 -16.23 -4.95
CA ASP A 119 -17.40 -15.72 -4.99
C ASP A 119 -17.79 -14.80 -3.83
N ILE A 120 -17.20 -14.97 -2.64
CA ILE A 120 -17.43 -14.07 -1.50
C ILE A 120 -16.90 -12.66 -1.78
N CYS A 121 -15.79 -12.53 -2.52
CA CYS A 121 -15.19 -11.26 -2.91
C CYS A 121 -16.09 -10.45 -3.84
N HIS A 122 -16.92 -11.10 -4.65
CA HIS A 122 -17.87 -10.44 -5.56
C HIS A 122 -19.10 -9.89 -4.83
N ARG A 123 -19.45 -10.49 -3.69
CA ARG A 123 -20.74 -10.25 -3.01
C ARG A 123 -20.60 -9.45 -1.72
N GLN A 124 -19.50 -9.64 -0.99
CA GLN A 124 -19.31 -9.07 0.32
C GLN A 124 -18.04 -8.24 0.39
N ARG A 125 -18.15 -7.05 0.98
CA ARG A 125 -16.98 -6.23 1.29
C ARG A 125 -16.26 -6.88 2.47
N PRO A 126 -14.94 -7.14 2.37
CA PRO A 126 -14.18 -7.60 3.52
C PRO A 126 -14.07 -6.50 4.57
N GLU A 127 -14.33 -6.85 5.83
CA GLU A 127 -14.02 -5.99 6.97
C GLU A 127 -12.52 -6.01 7.27
N PRO A 128 -11.91 -4.91 7.73
CA PRO A 128 -10.51 -4.90 8.13
C PRO A 128 -10.26 -5.88 9.29
N SER A 129 -9.41 -6.89 9.06
CA SER A 129 -9.02 -7.86 10.09
C SER A 129 -7.55 -7.71 10.45
N ALA A 130 -7.23 -7.91 11.75
CA ALA A 130 -5.86 -7.84 12.25
C ALA A 130 -5.07 -9.10 11.88
N ARG A 131 -3.82 -8.92 11.44
CA ARG A 131 -2.91 -10.02 11.13
C ARG A 131 -2.00 -10.41 12.29
N THR A 132 -1.53 -9.44 13.05
CA THR A 132 -0.68 -9.64 14.24
C THR A 132 -1.26 -8.88 15.44
N THR A 133 -0.68 -9.09 16.61
CA THR A 133 -0.98 -8.32 17.83
C THR A 133 -0.75 -6.81 17.67
N ALA A 134 -0.07 -6.36 16.59
CA ALA A 134 0.30 -4.98 16.35
C ALA A 134 -0.32 -4.42 15.06
N ARG A 135 -1.53 -3.84 15.15
CA ARG A 135 -2.11 -2.80 14.27
C ARG A 135 -1.98 -2.95 12.73
N HIS A 136 -1.65 -4.13 12.21
CA HIS A 136 -1.59 -4.44 10.79
C HIS A 136 -2.94 -5.01 10.36
N LEU A 137 -3.75 -4.17 9.73
CA LEU A 137 -5.11 -4.47 9.32
C LEU A 137 -5.18 -4.62 7.81
N ALA A 138 -5.91 -5.63 7.34
CA ALA A 138 -6.20 -5.82 5.92
C ALA A 138 -7.69 -6.08 5.70
N ALA A 139 -8.29 -5.34 4.75
CA ALA A 139 -9.64 -5.60 4.28
C ALA A 139 -9.58 -6.64 3.15
N CYS A 140 -9.35 -7.90 3.52
CA CYS A 140 -9.29 -9.04 2.61
C CYS A 140 -10.02 -10.24 3.23
N HIS A 141 -10.72 -11.04 2.41
CA HIS A 141 -11.34 -12.30 2.85
C HIS A 141 -10.29 -13.42 3.01
N PHE A 142 -9.17 -13.33 2.29
CA PHE A 142 -8.11 -14.33 2.28
C PHE A 142 -6.72 -13.68 2.52
N PRO A 143 -6.51 -12.98 3.66
CA PRO A 143 -5.18 -12.48 3.98
C PRO A 143 -4.25 -13.69 4.23
N PRO A 144 -3.00 -13.66 3.76
CA PRO A 144 -2.03 -14.68 4.11
C PRO A 144 -1.86 -14.72 5.64
N PRO A 145 -1.58 -15.90 6.23
CA PRO A 145 -1.32 -15.99 7.67
C PRO A 145 -0.19 -15.04 8.07
N ALA A 146 -0.26 -14.47 9.27
CA ALA A 146 0.89 -13.75 9.81
C ALA A 146 1.99 -14.77 10.11
N GLU A 147 3.14 -14.64 9.46
CA GLU A 147 4.31 -15.41 9.85
C GLU A 147 4.69 -15.00 11.28
N ALA A 148 4.88 -16.00 12.15
CA ALA A 148 5.15 -15.85 13.58
C ALA A 148 6.61 -15.43 13.85
#